data_AF-A0A3M6UL52-F1
#
_entry.id   AF-A0A3M6UL52-F1
#
_cell.length_a   1.000
_cell.length_b   1.000
_cell.length_c   1.000
_cell.angle_alpha   90.00
_cell.angle_beta   90.00
_cell.angle_gamma   90.00
#
_symmetry.space_group_name_H-M   'P 1'
#
loop_
_entity.id
_entity.type
_entity.pdbx_description
1 polymer ?
#
loop_
_entity_poly.entity_id
_entity_poly.type
_entity_poly.pdbx_seq_one_letter_code
_entity_poly.pdbx_strand_id
1 'polypeptide(L)'
;MADEQGVFYLEQVTVAEDSDDEFAYEEVPLEDEYSVIDGDEDLETAFTTVQEKTSDELLAQKTEPVKATVTTRPEIVEDFVRNFLVKMGMTRTLDCFQTEWYELLQKGLLNEEDVRVVPDIYVKNQQLDDMVATLRQEVNKFKEAAEKAKQTFVRLKKERDFHRMHHKRVVQEKNRLITDIKRLKKHYSSYEPTLQTLKHKYEVAMKEKMLTKLERDRAVGQMTGLQTTLHQVGGNQSELTQGGEVQKKVSQYRPSAGRRDEADPHLMVQSKHPKDSEFPADSRVNPQLAHHRGPSAHLTRSGGFRLTHTISAHNLPVSGLALHPRKQVLATVSDDWSWKMWGVPSGDIIMTGEGHKDWLSDCDFHPGGARLATSSGDGTVKIWDFSKAECVLTFTDHTHAVWGCSWHSCGDFLASCSMDNTSKVWDVNSERCRHTLRGHADSVNSIVFLPYSNTLLTCSADKTLSLWDARTGLCAQTFYGHMHSCNHVVFNLKGDTVASCDAYGVVKMWDVRTVACMKTVDLGPHPANRLDFDPSGTVLGVASNDGTVKMIEVATGQAPELTAHEDAVQSVLFDRVGEFLVSGGSDGTVRIWS
;
A
#
# COMPACT_ATOMS: atom_id res chain seq x y z
N MET A 1 -16.29 19.79 58.20
CA MET A 1 -17.03 18.56 57.84
C MET A 1 -16.70 18.25 56.38
N ALA A 2 -16.47 17.02 55.96
CA ALA A 2 -16.13 15.80 56.71
C ALA A 2 -15.62 14.71 55.75
N ASP A 3 -14.70 15.05 54.84
CA ASP A 3 -14.31 14.16 53.74
C ASP A 3 -13.08 13.30 54.07
N GLU A 4 -13.37 12.02 54.25
CA GLU A 4 -12.52 10.84 54.06
C GLU A 4 -10.99 11.02 54.14
N GLN A 5 -10.45 10.74 55.32
CA GLN A 5 -9.05 10.29 55.46
C GLN A 5 -8.93 8.88 54.86
N GLY A 6 -8.75 8.80 53.54
CA GLY A 6 -8.52 7.55 52.82
C GLY A 6 -7.27 6.83 53.36
N VAL A 7 -7.48 5.68 54.00
CA VAL A 7 -6.38 4.85 54.52
C VAL A 7 -5.76 4.07 53.36
N PHE A 8 -4.70 4.62 52.79
CA PHE A 8 -3.93 3.96 51.73
C PHE A 8 -3.25 2.70 52.27
N TYR A 9 -3.66 1.54 51.75
CA TYR A 9 -2.99 0.27 52.00
C TYR A 9 -2.10 -0.09 50.79
N LEU A 10 -0.90 -0.61 51.07
CA LEU A 10 0.03 -1.05 50.02
C LEU A 10 -0.37 -2.47 49.60
N GLU A 11 -1.22 -2.61 48.59
CA GLU A 11 -1.62 -3.92 48.07
C GLU A 11 -0.46 -4.55 47.28
N GLN A 12 0.31 -5.42 47.95
CA GLN A 12 1.43 -6.12 47.36
C GLN A 12 0.92 -7.24 46.44
N VAL A 13 0.59 -6.90 45.20
CA VAL A 13 0.08 -7.83 44.19
C VAL A 13 1.17 -8.82 43.79
N THR A 14 1.20 -9.96 44.47
CA THR A 14 2.00 -11.13 44.07
C THR A 14 1.40 -11.72 42.80
N VAL A 15 2.05 -11.50 41.65
CA VAL A 15 1.75 -12.24 40.43
C VAL A 15 2.13 -13.70 40.66
N ALA A 16 1.19 -14.62 40.50
CA ALA A 16 1.47 -16.05 40.62
C ALA A 16 2.26 -16.52 39.39
N GLU A 17 3.43 -17.09 39.62
CA GLU A 17 4.24 -17.77 38.61
C GLU A 17 3.63 -19.14 38.30
N ASP A 18 2.65 -19.16 37.40
CA ASP A 18 1.98 -20.38 36.90
C ASP A 18 2.93 -21.24 36.02
N SER A 19 3.97 -21.82 36.62
CA SER A 19 4.74 -22.99 36.17
C SER A 19 5.11 -23.05 34.67
N ASP A 20 6.31 -22.58 34.30
CA ASP A 20 6.85 -22.72 32.93
C ASP A 20 7.27 -24.18 32.56
N ASP A 21 7.34 -25.08 33.53
CA ASP A 21 7.84 -26.47 33.41
C ASP A 21 6.90 -27.45 32.65
N GLU A 22 6.68 -27.28 31.32
CA GLU A 22 6.29 -28.44 30.47
C GLU A 22 6.44 -28.29 28.92
N PHE A 23 7.18 -27.30 28.39
CA PHE A 23 7.31 -27.13 26.92
C PHE A 23 8.77 -27.14 26.42
N ALA A 24 9.34 -28.35 26.33
CA ALA A 24 10.47 -28.58 25.44
C ALA A 24 10.02 -28.54 23.98
N TYR A 25 10.78 -27.89 23.10
CA TYR A 25 10.60 -28.02 21.66
C TYR A 25 11.11 -29.40 21.22
N GLU A 26 10.27 -30.20 20.55
CA GLU A 26 10.76 -31.36 19.79
C GLU A 26 11.49 -30.85 18.55
N GLU A 27 12.81 -30.76 18.63
CA GLU A 27 13.69 -30.59 17.48
C GLU A 27 13.44 -31.74 16.49
N VAL A 28 12.94 -31.40 15.30
CA VAL A 28 12.73 -32.37 14.22
C VAL A 28 14.08 -32.65 13.57
N PRO A 29 14.60 -33.90 13.57
CA PRO A 29 15.89 -34.19 12.96
C PRO A 29 15.88 -33.84 11.46
N LEU A 30 16.84 -33.00 11.03
CA LEU A 30 16.99 -32.55 9.65
C LEU A 30 17.69 -33.59 8.77
N GLU A 31 17.19 -34.83 8.76
CA GLU A 31 17.51 -35.82 7.72
C GLU A 31 16.69 -35.54 6.45
N ASP A 32 17.06 -34.49 5.70
CA ASP A 32 17.02 -34.42 4.22
C ASP A 32 17.47 -33.02 3.71
N GLU A 33 18.78 -32.83 3.61
CA GLU A 33 19.53 -31.99 2.65
C GLU A 33 18.89 -30.66 2.13
N TYR A 34 18.49 -29.75 3.03
CA TYR A 34 18.34 -28.32 2.73
C TYR A 34 19.06 -27.45 3.75
N SER A 35 20.16 -26.82 3.34
CA SER A 35 20.91 -25.86 4.15
C SER A 35 20.18 -24.52 4.23
N VAL A 36 19.33 -24.35 5.25
CA VAL A 36 18.89 -23.03 5.70
C VAL A 36 20.07 -22.38 6.43
N ILE A 37 20.35 -21.11 6.12
CA ILE A 37 21.44 -20.33 6.73
C ILE A 37 20.94 -19.79 8.08
N ASP A 38 21.80 -19.78 9.09
CA ASP A 38 21.49 -19.33 10.45
C ASP A 38 20.89 -17.91 10.45
N GLY A 39 19.81 -17.72 11.22
CA GLY A 39 19.05 -16.47 11.32
C GLY A 39 18.84 -15.99 12.76
N ASP A 40 19.57 -16.55 13.72
CA ASP A 40 19.34 -16.34 15.15
C ASP A 40 19.72 -14.93 15.63
N GLU A 41 20.49 -14.16 14.84
CA GLU A 41 20.84 -12.76 15.13
C GLU A 41 19.60 -11.82 15.12
N ASP A 42 18.52 -12.17 14.41
CA ASP A 42 17.31 -11.34 14.31
C ASP A 42 16.51 -11.28 15.64
N LEU A 43 16.65 -12.27 16.53
CA LEU A 43 15.84 -12.33 17.75
C LEU A 43 16.45 -11.51 18.91
N GLU A 44 17.78 -11.55 19.08
CA GLU A 44 18.46 -10.70 20.07
C GLU A 44 18.45 -9.22 19.65
N THR A 45 18.56 -8.92 18.35
CA THR A 45 18.41 -7.55 17.82
C THR A 45 16.97 -7.04 17.93
N ALA A 46 15.96 -7.89 17.77
CA ALA A 46 14.57 -7.52 18.08
C ALA A 46 14.36 -7.21 19.58
N PHE A 47 14.98 -7.97 20.48
CA PHE A 47 14.83 -7.75 21.92
C PHE A 47 15.53 -6.48 22.40
N THR A 48 16.77 -6.24 21.94
CA THR A 48 17.52 -5.01 22.27
C THR A 48 16.85 -3.76 21.69
N THR A 49 16.38 -3.78 20.44
CA THR A 49 15.71 -2.60 19.86
C THR A 49 14.35 -2.29 20.49
N VAL A 50 13.66 -3.25 21.11
CA VAL A 50 12.47 -2.99 21.95
C VAL A 50 12.87 -2.35 23.28
N GLN A 51 13.99 -2.79 23.87
CA GLN A 51 14.52 -2.22 25.12
C GLN A 51 15.08 -0.80 24.93
N GLU A 52 15.73 -0.51 23.79
CA GLU A 52 16.17 0.84 23.43
C GLU A 52 14.97 1.78 23.19
N LYS A 53 13.97 1.37 22.40
CA LYS A 53 12.75 2.16 22.16
C LYS A 53 12.01 2.53 23.44
N THR A 54 11.91 1.61 24.40
CA THR A 54 11.29 1.90 25.70
C THR A 54 12.16 2.82 26.58
N SER A 55 13.46 2.91 26.34
CA SER A 55 14.31 3.93 26.98
C SER A 55 14.18 5.31 26.31
N ASP A 56 14.06 5.36 24.98
CA ASP A 56 13.88 6.60 24.22
C ASP A 56 12.50 7.23 24.46
N GLU A 57 11.41 6.46 24.56
CA GLU A 57 10.09 6.99 24.93
C GLU A 57 10.10 7.63 26.33
N LEU A 58 10.90 7.10 27.27
CA LEU A 58 11.08 7.66 28.61
C LEU A 58 11.99 8.91 28.65
N LEU A 59 12.86 9.08 27.65
CA LEU A 59 13.68 10.29 27.47
C LEU A 59 12.89 11.39 26.73
N ALA A 60 12.09 11.04 25.74
CA ALA A 60 11.31 11.97 24.92
C ALA A 60 10.23 12.72 25.70
N GLN A 61 9.66 12.13 26.76
CA GLN A 61 8.66 12.82 27.61
C GLN A 61 9.25 13.92 28.53
N LYS A 62 10.56 14.20 28.49
CA LYS A 62 11.24 15.04 29.48
C LYS A 62 11.51 16.50 29.05
N THR A 63 10.86 16.97 27.99
CA THR A 63 10.91 18.36 27.51
C THR A 63 9.56 19.06 27.62
N GLU A 64 9.13 19.37 28.86
CA GLU A 64 7.98 20.26 29.05
C GLU A 64 8.28 21.66 28.47
N PRO A 65 7.32 22.33 27.80
CA PRO A 65 7.50 23.66 27.27
C PRO A 65 7.64 24.68 28.41
N VAL A 66 8.67 25.53 28.33
CA VAL A 66 8.97 26.55 29.36
C VAL A 66 7.86 27.61 29.42
N LYS A 67 6.85 27.37 30.28
CA LYS A 67 5.91 28.41 30.69
C LYS A 67 6.66 29.53 31.38
N ALA A 68 6.41 30.77 30.99
CA ALA A 68 7.05 31.94 31.56
C ALA A 68 6.80 32.02 33.07
N THR A 69 7.86 31.86 33.86
CA THR A 69 7.79 31.92 35.32
C THR A 69 7.62 33.36 35.78
N VAL A 70 6.40 33.69 36.22
CA VAL A 70 6.13 34.98 36.88
C VAL A 70 6.87 34.99 38.22
N THR A 71 8.02 35.65 38.26
CA THR A 71 8.80 35.85 39.47
C THR A 71 8.11 36.86 40.37
N THR A 72 7.20 36.37 41.22
CA THR A 72 6.65 37.14 42.33
C THR A 72 7.79 37.60 43.23
N ARG A 73 8.11 38.90 43.19
CA ARG A 73 9.02 39.52 44.15
C ARG A 73 8.40 39.35 45.56
N PRO A 74 9.09 38.70 46.51
CA PRO A 74 8.59 38.64 47.88
C PRO A 74 8.62 40.05 48.48
N GLU A 75 7.59 40.41 49.25
CA GLU A 75 7.59 41.68 49.97
C GLU A 75 8.70 41.68 51.03
N ILE A 76 9.55 42.70 50.98
CA ILE A 76 10.62 42.90 51.95
C ILE A 76 9.97 43.42 53.24
N VAL A 77 10.49 43.01 54.41
CA VAL A 77 9.92 43.38 55.73
C VAL A 77 9.77 44.90 55.87
N GLU A 78 10.66 45.68 55.28
CA GLU A 78 10.58 47.14 55.19
C GLU A 78 9.30 47.64 54.49
N ASP A 79 8.92 47.04 53.36
CA ASP A 79 7.78 47.46 52.57
C ASP A 79 6.47 47.09 53.30
N PHE A 80 6.42 45.95 53.98
CA PHE A 80 5.31 45.61 54.88
C PHE A 80 5.16 46.64 56.01
N VAL A 81 6.24 46.99 56.71
CA VAL A 81 6.21 47.99 57.79
C VAL A 81 5.84 49.37 57.26
N ARG A 82 6.41 49.81 56.13
CA ARG A 82 6.05 51.07 55.47
C ARG A 82 4.57 51.09 55.07
N ASN A 83 4.06 50.05 54.41
CA ASN A 83 2.65 49.94 54.03
C ASN A 83 1.71 49.90 55.24
N PHE A 84 2.08 49.22 56.32
CA PHE A 84 1.31 49.21 57.57
C PHE A 84 1.23 50.59 58.22
N LEU A 85 2.37 51.29 58.37
CA LEU A 85 2.41 52.63 58.97
C LEU A 85 1.63 53.66 58.13
N VAL A 86 1.72 53.60 56.79
CA VAL A 86 0.88 54.40 55.87
C VAL A 86 -0.60 54.08 56.06
N LYS A 87 -0.99 52.81 56.04
CA LYS A 87 -2.39 52.37 56.14
C LYS A 87 -3.04 52.73 57.48
N MET A 88 -2.26 52.80 58.55
CA MET A 88 -2.69 53.24 59.87
C MET A 88 -2.56 54.77 60.09
N GLY A 89 -2.14 55.54 59.07
CA GLY A 89 -2.03 57.00 59.11
C GLY A 89 -0.90 57.56 59.98
N MET A 90 0.06 56.72 60.38
CA MET A 90 1.11 57.06 61.35
C MET A 90 2.34 57.69 60.67
N THR A 91 2.15 58.81 59.98
CA THR A 91 3.20 59.47 59.16
C THR A 91 4.46 59.81 59.96
N ARG A 92 4.33 60.40 61.15
CA ARG A 92 5.48 60.79 61.97
C ARG A 92 6.38 59.63 62.40
N THR A 93 5.82 58.46 62.69
CA THR A 93 6.65 57.29 63.05
C THR A 93 7.22 56.60 61.81
N LEU A 94 6.55 56.71 60.65
CA LEU A 94 7.12 56.33 59.35
C LEU A 94 8.32 57.19 58.97
N ASP A 95 8.24 58.52 59.17
CA ASP A 95 9.36 59.43 58.90
C ASP A 95 10.57 59.07 59.79
N CYS A 96 10.36 58.93 61.10
CA CYS A 96 11.42 58.48 62.03
C CYS A 96 12.00 57.12 61.63
N PHE A 97 11.15 56.12 61.37
CA PHE A 97 11.56 54.77 60.97
C PHE A 97 12.42 54.81 59.70
N GLN A 98 12.05 55.59 58.68
CA GLN A 98 12.85 55.73 57.47
C GLN A 98 14.20 56.39 57.76
N THR A 99 14.26 57.44 58.57
CA THR A 99 15.54 58.08 58.93
C THR A 99 16.46 57.15 59.72
N GLU A 100 15.94 56.44 60.73
CA GLU A 100 16.72 55.48 61.52
C GLU A 100 17.19 54.29 60.67
N TRP A 101 16.33 53.79 59.75
CA TRP A 101 16.67 52.70 58.84
C TRP A 101 17.82 53.07 57.88
N TYR A 102 17.73 54.23 57.20
CA TYR A 102 18.79 54.67 56.31
C TYR A 102 20.08 55.03 57.06
N GLU A 103 20.00 55.54 58.29
CA GLU A 103 21.19 55.73 59.14
C GLU A 103 21.85 54.41 59.54
N LEU A 104 21.08 53.37 59.90
CA LEU A 104 21.62 52.05 60.25
C LEU A 104 22.24 51.34 59.04
N LEU A 105 21.63 51.50 57.86
CA LEU A 105 22.16 51.03 56.58
C LEU A 105 23.49 51.72 56.24
N GLN A 106 23.58 53.05 56.36
CA GLN A 106 24.85 53.79 56.15
C GLN A 106 25.94 53.43 57.17
N LYS A 107 25.58 53.02 58.39
CA LYS A 107 26.52 52.60 59.43
C LYS A 107 26.99 51.15 59.28
N GLY A 108 26.47 50.40 58.31
CA GLY A 108 26.82 48.99 58.08
C GLY A 108 26.40 48.06 59.23
N LEU A 109 25.34 48.42 59.96
CA LEU A 109 24.81 47.66 61.10
C LEU A 109 23.62 46.75 60.74
N LEU A 110 23.20 46.76 59.47
CA LEU A 110 22.21 45.87 58.89
C LEU A 110 22.87 45.09 57.75
N ASN A 111 22.93 43.76 57.84
CA ASN A 111 23.37 42.92 56.73
C ASN A 111 22.18 42.50 55.87
N GLU A 112 22.40 42.26 54.58
CA GLU A 112 21.36 41.75 53.67
C GLU A 112 20.79 40.38 54.13
N GLU A 113 21.58 39.59 54.88
CA GLU A 113 21.15 38.31 55.46
C GLU A 113 20.20 38.41 56.66
N ASP A 114 20.12 39.58 57.32
CA ASP A 114 19.20 39.82 58.43
C ASP A 114 17.80 40.26 57.91
N VAL A 115 17.72 40.76 56.67
CA VAL A 115 16.47 41.15 55.99
C VAL A 115 15.75 39.92 55.38
N ARG A 116 15.64 38.85 56.17
CA ARG A 116 14.94 37.62 55.73
C ARG A 116 13.45 37.87 55.61
N VAL A 117 12.92 37.53 54.43
CA VAL A 117 11.48 37.43 54.16
C VAL A 117 10.83 36.57 55.25
N VAL A 118 9.88 37.13 55.99
CA VAL A 118 8.99 36.38 56.87
C VAL A 118 7.98 35.66 55.98
N PRO A 119 8.03 34.32 55.82
CA PRO A 119 7.10 33.63 54.95
C PRO A 119 5.73 33.62 55.64
N ASP A 120 4.76 34.34 55.07
CA ASP A 120 3.41 34.36 55.60
C ASP A 120 2.84 32.93 55.64
N ILE A 121 2.13 32.61 56.72
CA ILE A 121 1.56 31.28 56.97
C ILE A 121 0.59 30.91 55.84
N TYR A 122 -0.13 31.90 55.28
CA TYR A 122 -0.99 31.70 54.12
C TYR A 122 -0.21 31.30 52.86
N VAL A 123 0.93 31.93 52.57
CA VAL A 123 1.80 31.56 51.43
C VAL A 123 2.37 30.16 51.61
N LYS A 124 2.80 29.81 52.83
CA LYS A 124 3.31 28.46 53.11
C LYS A 124 2.23 27.38 53.01
N ASN A 125 1.01 27.67 53.45
CA ASN A 125 -0.11 26.76 53.29
C ASN A 125 -0.47 26.59 51.81
N GLN A 126 -0.53 27.67 51.03
CA GLN A 126 -0.78 27.62 49.59
C GLN A 126 0.27 26.75 48.86
N GLN A 127 1.56 26.93 49.17
CA GLN A 127 2.63 26.08 48.61
C GLN A 127 2.45 24.59 48.95
N LEU A 128 1.96 24.27 50.15
CA LEU A 128 1.66 22.89 50.55
C LEU A 128 0.41 22.34 49.85
N ASP A 129 -0.64 23.14 49.68
CA ASP A 129 -1.83 22.76 48.92
C ASP A 129 -1.51 22.53 47.43
N ASP A 130 -0.69 23.39 46.83
CA ASP A 130 -0.18 23.24 45.46
C ASP A 130 0.65 21.95 45.31
N MET A 131 1.55 21.65 46.27
CA MET A 131 2.31 20.39 46.31
C MET A 131 1.40 19.15 46.48
N VAL A 132 0.34 19.24 47.29
CA VAL A 132 -0.64 18.15 47.44
C VAL A 132 -1.45 17.97 46.16
N ALA A 133 -1.73 19.05 45.42
CA ALA A 133 -2.41 18.99 44.14
C ALA A 133 -1.54 18.33 43.04
N THR A 134 -0.24 18.66 42.95
CA THR A 134 0.65 18.01 41.97
C THR A 134 0.86 16.52 42.29
N LEU A 135 1.13 16.16 43.55
CA LEU A 135 1.27 14.77 43.97
C LEU A 135 0.00 13.93 43.69
N ARG A 136 -1.19 14.51 43.86
CA ARG A 136 -2.46 13.85 43.47
C ARG A 136 -2.58 13.63 41.96
N GLN A 137 -2.11 14.57 41.14
CA GLN A 137 -2.08 14.40 39.68
C GLN A 137 -1.07 13.31 39.27
N GLU A 138 0.11 13.26 39.90
CA GLU A 138 1.12 12.22 39.65
C GLU A 138 0.58 10.82 40.02
N VAL A 139 -0.03 10.66 41.19
CA VAL A 139 -0.65 9.38 41.61
C VAL A 139 -1.73 8.93 40.62
N ASN A 140 -2.55 9.86 40.09
CA ASN A 140 -3.53 9.53 39.05
C ASN A 140 -2.87 9.11 37.72
N LYS A 141 -1.82 9.82 37.26
CA LYS A 141 -1.04 9.42 36.07
C LYS A 141 -0.43 8.02 36.22
N PHE A 142 0.16 7.72 37.38
CA PHE A 142 0.72 6.38 37.66
C PHE A 142 -0.36 5.30 37.73
N LYS A 143 -1.53 5.61 38.29
CA LYS A 143 -2.68 4.69 38.29
C LYS A 143 -3.16 4.38 36.87
N GLU A 144 -3.33 5.39 36.01
CA GLU A 144 -3.69 5.18 34.60
C GLU A 144 -2.64 4.36 33.86
N ALA A 145 -1.36 4.61 34.09
CA ALA A 145 -0.27 3.83 33.49
C ALA A 145 -0.31 2.35 33.94
N ALA A 146 -0.55 2.10 35.24
CA ALA A 146 -0.70 0.75 35.77
C ALA A 146 -1.95 0.02 35.22
N GLU A 147 -3.08 0.72 35.06
CA GLU A 147 -4.28 0.16 34.44
C GLU A 147 -4.07 -0.15 32.96
N LYS A 148 -3.37 0.71 32.20
CA LYS A 148 -2.96 0.45 30.80
C LYS A 148 -2.02 -0.77 30.72
N ALA A 149 -1.01 -0.86 31.57
CA ALA A 149 -0.09 -2.00 31.62
C ALA A 149 -0.80 -3.32 31.99
N LYS A 150 -1.78 -3.27 32.89
CA LYS A 150 -2.62 -4.43 33.23
C LYS A 150 -3.48 -4.88 32.04
N GLN A 151 -4.00 -3.94 31.24
CA GLN A 151 -4.76 -4.25 30.03
C GLN A 151 -3.87 -4.86 28.93
N THR A 152 -2.67 -4.33 28.69
CA THR A 152 -1.74 -4.89 27.69
C THR A 152 -1.25 -6.28 28.09
N PHE A 153 -0.93 -6.51 29.37
CA PHE A 153 -0.59 -7.85 29.89
C PHE A 153 -1.72 -8.87 29.67
N VAL A 154 -2.98 -8.49 29.92
CA VAL A 154 -4.14 -9.35 29.64
C VAL A 154 -4.35 -9.58 28.14
N ARG A 155 -3.97 -8.63 27.26
CA ARG A 155 -3.99 -8.81 25.80
C ARG A 155 -2.92 -9.83 25.36
N LEU A 156 -1.67 -9.64 25.80
CA LEU A 156 -0.54 -10.53 25.53
C LEU A 156 -0.79 -11.97 26.02
N LYS A 157 -1.39 -12.15 27.21
CA LYS A 157 -1.76 -13.49 27.72
C LYS A 157 -2.78 -14.18 26.80
N LYS A 158 -3.78 -13.46 26.28
CA LYS A 158 -4.75 -13.99 25.31
C LYS A 158 -4.11 -14.32 23.96
N GLU A 159 -3.21 -13.47 23.47
CA GLU A 159 -2.46 -13.68 22.22
C GLU A 159 -1.58 -14.95 22.34
N ARG A 160 -0.79 -15.06 23.42
CA ARG A 160 0.02 -16.25 23.76
C ARG A 160 -0.84 -17.52 23.80
N ASP A 161 -1.96 -17.49 24.51
CA ASP A 161 -2.83 -18.66 24.68
C ASP A 161 -3.54 -19.03 23.36
N PHE A 162 -3.86 -18.05 22.50
CA PHE A 162 -4.33 -18.27 21.13
C PHE A 162 -3.27 -18.95 20.27
N HIS A 163 -2.02 -18.46 20.26
CA HIS A 163 -0.91 -19.09 19.52
C HIS A 163 -0.65 -20.53 20.02
N ARG A 164 -0.70 -20.77 21.34
CA ARG A 164 -0.55 -22.11 21.93
C ARG A 164 -1.66 -23.07 21.49
N MET A 165 -2.90 -22.60 21.37
CA MET A 165 -4.00 -23.40 20.81
C MET A 165 -3.92 -23.58 19.29
N HIS A 166 -3.50 -22.55 18.55
CA HIS A 166 -3.33 -22.62 17.10
C HIS A 166 -2.25 -23.64 16.73
N HIS A 167 -1.08 -23.57 17.37
CA HIS A 167 0.01 -24.54 17.17
C HIS A 167 -0.45 -25.97 17.45
N LYS A 168 -1.15 -26.21 18.58
CA LYS A 168 -1.74 -27.53 18.89
C LYS A 168 -2.70 -28.03 17.79
N ARG A 169 -3.51 -27.16 17.18
CA ARG A 169 -4.38 -27.50 16.04
C ARG A 169 -3.57 -27.83 14.78
N VAL A 170 -2.53 -27.04 14.46
CA VAL A 170 -1.65 -27.28 13.30
C VAL A 170 -0.91 -28.62 13.44
N VAL A 171 -0.42 -28.97 14.63
CA VAL A 171 0.19 -30.29 14.89
C VAL A 171 -0.81 -31.43 14.72
N GLN A 172 -2.06 -31.26 15.15
CA GLN A 172 -3.13 -32.26 14.94
C GLN A 172 -3.44 -32.48 13.45
N GLU A 173 -3.60 -31.41 12.66
CA GLU A 173 -3.85 -31.53 11.22
C GLU A 173 -2.61 -32.02 10.44
N LYS A 174 -1.38 -31.61 10.83
CA LYS A 174 -0.12 -32.20 10.32
C LYS A 174 -0.12 -33.73 10.51
N ASN A 175 -0.43 -34.20 11.72
CA ASN A 175 -0.46 -35.64 12.02
C ASN A 175 -1.56 -36.36 11.25
N ARG A 176 -2.74 -35.75 11.09
CA ARG A 176 -3.83 -36.29 10.26
C ARG A 176 -3.40 -36.45 8.80
N LEU A 177 -2.86 -35.38 8.19
CA LEU A 177 -2.36 -35.39 6.82
C LEU A 177 -1.24 -36.43 6.63
N ILE A 178 -0.34 -36.60 7.59
CA ILE A 178 0.67 -37.67 7.57
C ILE A 178 0.02 -39.06 7.55
N THR A 179 -1.08 -39.31 8.28
CA THR A 179 -1.79 -40.60 8.20
C THR A 179 -2.51 -40.81 6.87
N ASP A 180 -3.09 -39.77 6.29
CA ASP A 180 -3.78 -39.86 4.99
C ASP A 180 -2.80 -39.97 3.82
N ILE A 181 -1.64 -39.32 3.86
CA ILE A 181 -0.53 -39.54 2.91
C ILE A 181 -0.01 -40.98 3.01
N LYS A 182 0.13 -41.54 4.23
CA LYS A 182 0.51 -42.96 4.43
C LYS A 182 -0.53 -43.91 3.85
N ARG A 183 -1.84 -43.60 3.98
CA ARG A 183 -2.93 -44.35 3.31
C ARG A 183 -2.85 -44.23 1.79
N LEU A 184 -2.63 -43.02 1.25
CA LEU A 184 -2.55 -42.78 -0.20
C LEU A 184 -1.35 -43.50 -0.82
N LYS A 185 -0.17 -43.46 -0.20
CA LYS A 185 1.02 -44.20 -0.65
C LYS A 185 0.75 -45.71 -0.69
N LYS A 186 0.09 -46.27 0.34
CA LYS A 186 -0.32 -47.69 0.38
C LYS A 186 -1.34 -48.02 -0.73
N HIS A 187 -2.30 -47.14 -0.98
CA HIS A 187 -3.26 -47.29 -2.07
C HIS A 187 -2.57 -47.27 -3.44
N TYR A 188 -1.70 -46.29 -3.71
CA TYR A 188 -0.93 -46.22 -4.95
C TYR A 188 -0.10 -47.50 -5.20
N SER A 189 0.59 -48.00 -4.16
CA SER A 189 1.40 -49.23 -4.25
C SER A 189 0.61 -50.51 -4.59
N SER A 190 -0.71 -50.55 -4.39
CA SER A 190 -1.53 -51.69 -4.83
C SER A 190 -1.96 -51.62 -6.29
N TYR A 191 -1.97 -50.43 -6.92
CA TYR A 191 -2.22 -50.28 -8.35
C TYR A 191 -0.97 -50.47 -9.21
N GLU A 192 0.22 -50.18 -8.68
CA GLU A 192 1.54 -50.41 -9.29
C GLU A 192 1.62 -51.75 -10.08
N PRO A 193 1.37 -52.95 -9.49
CA PRO A 193 1.40 -54.21 -10.23
C PRO A 193 0.26 -54.37 -11.26
N THR A 194 -0.90 -53.72 -11.03
CA THR A 194 -2.02 -53.76 -12.00
C THR A 194 -1.71 -52.95 -13.26
N LEU A 195 -1.02 -51.82 -13.10
CA LEU A 195 -0.55 -50.99 -14.21
C LEU A 195 0.58 -51.69 -14.99
N GLN A 196 1.52 -52.32 -14.29
CA GLN A 196 2.59 -53.10 -14.93
C GLN A 196 2.05 -54.29 -15.73
N THR A 197 1.10 -55.06 -15.18
CA THR A 197 0.46 -56.17 -15.91
C THR A 197 -0.45 -55.71 -17.05
N LEU A 198 -1.12 -54.56 -16.93
CA LEU A 198 -1.89 -53.96 -18.03
C LEU A 198 -0.96 -53.48 -19.16
N LYS A 199 0.16 -52.82 -18.82
CA LYS A 199 1.19 -52.40 -19.78
C LYS A 199 1.78 -53.60 -20.53
N HIS A 200 2.11 -54.68 -19.83
CA HIS A 200 2.62 -55.90 -20.48
C HIS A 200 1.60 -56.51 -21.45
N LYS A 201 0.30 -56.58 -21.06
CA LYS A 201 -0.77 -57.03 -21.97
C LYS A 201 -0.92 -56.14 -23.20
N TYR A 202 -0.79 -54.82 -23.05
CA TYR A 202 -0.82 -53.87 -24.17
C TYR A 202 0.38 -54.05 -25.12
N GLU A 203 1.59 -54.26 -24.58
CA GLU A 203 2.79 -54.54 -25.37
C GLU A 203 2.69 -55.87 -26.15
N VAL A 204 2.10 -56.92 -25.56
CA VAL A 204 1.84 -58.19 -26.23
C VAL A 204 0.80 -58.01 -27.34
N ALA A 205 -0.35 -57.39 -27.05
CA ALA A 205 -1.38 -57.12 -28.05
C ALA A 205 -0.89 -56.24 -29.22
N MET A 206 0.03 -55.30 -28.97
CA MET A 206 0.68 -54.53 -30.04
C MET A 206 1.61 -55.39 -30.91
N LYS A 207 2.36 -56.33 -30.32
CA LYS A 207 3.21 -57.27 -31.07
C LYS A 207 2.37 -58.23 -31.93
N GLU A 208 1.29 -58.79 -31.38
CA GLU A 208 0.32 -59.61 -32.12
C GLU A 208 -0.36 -58.83 -33.26
N LYS A 209 -0.71 -57.56 -33.02
CA LYS A 209 -1.28 -56.67 -34.05
C LYS A 209 -0.28 -56.33 -35.16
N MET A 210 1.01 -56.21 -34.87
CA MET A 210 2.04 -56.11 -35.92
C MET A 210 2.18 -57.41 -36.70
N LEU A 211 2.26 -58.56 -36.02
CA LEU A 211 2.49 -59.86 -36.64
C LEU A 211 1.33 -60.24 -37.58
N THR A 212 0.08 -60.14 -37.10
CA THR A 212 -1.13 -60.34 -37.92
C THR A 212 -1.32 -59.28 -39.00
N LYS A 213 -0.63 -58.12 -38.94
CA LYS A 213 -0.54 -57.19 -40.07
C LYS A 213 0.45 -57.71 -41.12
N LEU A 214 1.66 -58.09 -40.72
CA LEU A 214 2.68 -58.65 -41.63
C LEU A 214 2.20 -59.93 -42.35
N GLU A 215 1.44 -60.79 -41.67
CA GLU A 215 0.83 -61.97 -42.29
C GLU A 215 -0.24 -61.60 -43.32
N ARG A 216 -1.10 -60.62 -43.03
CA ARG A 216 -2.09 -60.08 -43.98
C ARG A 216 -1.41 -59.45 -45.18
N ASP A 217 -0.38 -58.63 -44.96
CA ASP A 217 0.37 -57.97 -46.03
C ASP A 217 1.10 -59.01 -46.92
N ARG A 218 1.60 -60.11 -46.33
CA ARG A 218 2.18 -61.26 -47.05
C ARG A 218 1.13 -62.04 -47.84
N ALA A 219 -0.04 -62.31 -47.27
CA ALA A 219 -1.15 -62.98 -47.96
C ALA A 219 -1.70 -62.13 -49.12
N VAL A 220 -1.78 -60.81 -48.96
CA VAL A 220 -2.12 -59.87 -50.04
C VAL A 220 -1.06 -59.89 -51.13
N GLY A 221 0.24 -59.95 -50.79
CA GLY A 221 1.33 -60.13 -51.76
C GLY A 221 1.24 -61.45 -52.54
N GLN A 222 0.79 -62.53 -51.91
CA GLN A 222 0.53 -63.81 -52.60
C GLN A 222 -0.73 -63.74 -53.48
N MET A 223 -1.81 -63.14 -53.00
CA MET A 223 -3.03 -62.89 -53.79
C MET A 223 -2.72 -62.06 -55.04
N THR A 224 -1.97 -60.96 -54.93
CA THR A 224 -1.62 -60.12 -56.10
C THR A 224 -0.67 -60.85 -57.06
N GLY A 225 0.29 -61.65 -56.57
CA GLY A 225 1.14 -62.49 -57.43
C GLY A 225 0.37 -63.63 -58.15
N LEU A 226 -0.67 -64.18 -57.52
CA LEU A 226 -1.58 -65.13 -58.17
C LEU A 226 -2.53 -64.42 -59.15
N GLN A 227 -2.97 -63.21 -58.84
CA GLN A 227 -3.86 -62.43 -59.70
C GLN A 227 -3.15 -61.92 -60.97
N THR A 228 -1.87 -61.55 -60.90
CA THR A 228 -1.07 -61.19 -62.09
C THR A 228 -0.76 -62.39 -62.97
N THR A 229 -0.49 -63.56 -62.39
CA THR A 229 -0.34 -64.80 -63.18
C THR A 229 -1.68 -65.27 -63.77
N LEU A 230 -2.81 -65.07 -63.09
CA LEU A 230 -4.14 -65.30 -63.68
C LEU A 230 -4.40 -64.37 -64.88
N HIS A 231 -4.03 -63.08 -64.77
CA HIS A 231 -4.10 -62.11 -65.88
C HIS A 231 -3.14 -62.42 -67.06
N GLN A 232 -2.08 -63.19 -66.84
CA GLN A 232 -1.22 -63.68 -67.93
C GLN A 232 -1.80 -64.92 -68.65
N VAL A 233 -2.76 -65.61 -68.06
CA VAL A 233 -3.43 -66.79 -68.65
C VAL A 233 -4.81 -66.45 -69.24
N GLY A 234 -5.53 -65.49 -68.67
CA GLY A 234 -6.86 -65.04 -69.13
C GLY A 234 -6.81 -63.84 -70.07
N GLY A 235 -6.49 -64.07 -71.35
CA GLY A 235 -6.46 -63.01 -72.38
C GLY A 235 -7.81 -62.77 -73.07
N ASN A 236 -8.25 -61.51 -73.09
CA ASN A 236 -9.44 -60.95 -73.79
C ASN A 236 -10.82 -61.36 -73.19
N GLN A 237 -11.87 -60.52 -73.22
CA GLN A 237 -12.06 -59.26 -73.96
C GLN A 237 -13.06 -58.27 -73.30
N SER A 238 -12.91 -56.98 -73.64
CA SER A 238 -13.92 -55.89 -73.67
C SER A 238 -14.55 -55.31 -72.38
N GLU A 239 -14.68 -53.99 -72.39
CA GLU A 239 -15.34 -53.11 -71.39
C GLU A 239 -16.81 -52.82 -71.78
N LEU A 240 -17.61 -52.21 -70.87
CA LEU A 240 -18.50 -51.05 -71.17
C LEU A 240 -19.28 -50.49 -69.94
N THR A 241 -18.77 -49.39 -69.38
CA THR A 241 -19.47 -48.16 -68.89
C THR A 241 -20.83 -48.14 -68.14
N GLN A 242 -20.85 -47.34 -67.05
CA GLN A 242 -21.95 -46.55 -66.44
C GLN A 242 -23.07 -47.28 -65.63
N GLY A 243 -23.54 -46.74 -64.49
CA GLY A 243 -23.03 -45.57 -63.72
C GLY A 243 -23.88 -45.12 -62.50
N GLY A 244 -23.24 -44.44 -61.53
CA GLY A 244 -23.82 -43.76 -60.35
C GLY A 244 -24.17 -44.65 -59.15
N GLU A 245 -24.27 -44.20 -57.89
CA GLU A 245 -23.93 -42.95 -57.16
C GLU A 245 -24.16 -43.29 -55.64
N VAL A 246 -23.66 -42.66 -54.55
CA VAL A 246 -22.75 -41.53 -54.20
C VAL A 246 -22.44 -41.71 -52.68
N GLN A 247 -21.46 -41.17 -51.93
CA GLN A 247 -20.38 -40.15 -52.05
C GLN A 247 -19.09 -40.80 -51.42
N LYS A 248 -18.18 -40.25 -50.58
CA LYS A 248 -17.94 -38.95 -49.93
C LYS A 248 -16.42 -38.67 -49.77
N LYS A 249 -16.06 -37.41 -49.52
CA LYS A 249 -14.69 -36.85 -49.57
C LYS A 249 -13.70 -37.41 -48.51
N VAL A 250 -12.46 -37.67 -48.95
CA VAL A 250 -11.21 -37.23 -48.26
C VAL A 250 -10.24 -36.73 -49.33
N SER A 251 -9.54 -35.61 -49.09
CA SER A 251 -8.63 -34.98 -50.06
C SER A 251 -7.16 -35.42 -49.88
N GLN A 252 -6.39 -35.36 -50.96
CA GLN A 252 -4.94 -35.56 -50.96
C GLN A 252 -4.21 -34.55 -50.07
N TYR A 253 -3.11 -34.98 -49.44
CA TYR A 253 -1.92 -34.14 -49.29
C TYR A 253 -0.66 -35.01 -49.44
N ARG A 254 0.39 -34.46 -50.04
CA ARG A 254 1.66 -35.14 -50.36
C ARG A 254 2.77 -34.49 -49.51
N PRO A 255 3.68 -35.25 -48.89
CA PRO A 255 4.63 -34.68 -47.94
C PRO A 255 5.74 -33.88 -48.64
N SER A 256 6.05 -32.71 -48.09
CA SER A 256 7.28 -31.94 -48.34
C SER A 256 8.06 -31.82 -47.02
N ALA A 257 9.38 -31.93 -47.09
CA ALA A 257 10.22 -32.02 -45.90
C ALA A 257 10.86 -30.67 -45.51
N GLY A 258 11.08 -30.49 -44.20
CA GLY A 258 12.25 -29.77 -43.69
C GLY A 258 12.17 -28.25 -43.60
N ARG A 259 11.63 -27.75 -42.49
CA ARG A 259 12.46 -27.07 -41.49
C ARG A 259 11.87 -27.27 -40.09
N ARG A 260 12.75 -27.30 -39.09
CA ARG A 260 12.40 -27.17 -37.67
C ARG A 260 12.92 -25.81 -37.25
N ASP A 261 12.02 -24.94 -36.82
CA ASP A 261 12.38 -23.86 -35.91
C ASP A 261 12.03 -24.38 -34.50
N GLU A 262 12.93 -24.17 -33.55
CA GLU A 262 12.74 -24.65 -32.17
C GLU A 262 11.81 -23.71 -31.41
N ALA A 263 10.89 -24.27 -30.62
CA ALA A 263 9.90 -23.52 -29.86
C ALA A 263 9.98 -23.90 -28.38
N ASP A 264 10.29 -22.93 -27.53
CA ASP A 264 10.52 -23.14 -26.10
C ASP A 264 9.24 -23.61 -25.36
N PRO A 265 9.33 -24.63 -24.49
CA PRO A 265 8.17 -25.32 -23.94
C PRO A 265 7.56 -24.63 -22.69
N HIS A 266 7.42 -23.30 -22.66
CA HIS A 266 6.87 -22.56 -21.50
C HIS A 266 5.93 -21.39 -21.84
N LEU A 267 4.86 -21.65 -22.62
CA LEU A 267 3.69 -20.75 -22.70
C LEU A 267 2.37 -21.50 -22.59
N MET A 268 1.63 -21.29 -21.50
CA MET A 268 0.23 -21.72 -21.38
C MET A 268 -0.68 -20.77 -22.17
N VAL A 269 -1.02 -21.14 -23.40
CA VAL A 269 -1.96 -20.37 -24.23
C VAL A 269 -3.38 -20.53 -23.68
N GLN A 270 -3.84 -19.54 -22.90
CA GLN A 270 -5.25 -19.40 -22.55
C GLN A 270 -6.08 -19.18 -23.84
N SER A 271 -7.28 -19.77 -23.89
CA SER A 271 -8.13 -19.73 -25.08
C SER A 271 -8.73 -18.32 -25.28
N LYS A 272 -8.18 -17.55 -26.23
CA LYS A 272 -8.72 -16.23 -26.62
C LYS A 272 -10.24 -16.29 -26.86
N HIS A 273 -10.99 -15.41 -26.21
CA HIS A 273 -12.40 -15.21 -26.47
C HIS A 273 -12.58 -14.28 -27.69
N PRO A 274 -13.55 -14.50 -28.59
CA PRO A 274 -13.71 -13.71 -29.83
C PRO A 274 -14.14 -12.24 -29.64
N LYS A 275 -14.10 -11.70 -28.42
CA LYS A 275 -14.25 -10.27 -28.11
C LYS A 275 -13.00 -9.65 -27.46
N ASP A 276 -12.00 -10.44 -27.11
CA ASP A 276 -10.83 -9.96 -26.38
C ASP A 276 -9.99 -9.01 -27.25
N SER A 277 -9.71 -7.84 -26.72
CA SER A 277 -8.84 -6.83 -27.33
C SER A 277 -7.41 -7.36 -27.44
N GLU A 278 -6.59 -6.83 -28.35
CA GLU A 278 -5.15 -7.17 -28.40
C GLU A 278 -4.31 -6.00 -27.89
N PHE A 279 -3.37 -6.28 -26.99
CA PHE A 279 -2.43 -5.28 -26.48
C PHE A 279 -1.61 -4.69 -27.63
N PRO A 280 -1.46 -3.36 -27.74
CA PRO A 280 -0.60 -2.73 -28.74
C PRO A 280 0.84 -3.22 -28.62
N ALA A 281 1.57 -3.36 -29.73
CA ALA A 281 3.01 -3.58 -29.65
C ALA A 281 3.73 -2.37 -29.03
N ASP A 282 4.69 -2.60 -28.12
CA ASP A 282 5.44 -1.58 -27.34
C ASP A 282 6.38 -0.68 -28.18
N SER A 283 6.22 -0.64 -29.50
CA SER A 283 7.01 0.21 -30.42
C SER A 283 6.58 1.68 -30.45
N ARG A 284 5.65 2.09 -29.58
CA ARG A 284 5.09 3.45 -29.53
C ARG A 284 5.84 4.33 -28.53
N VAL A 285 6.83 5.07 -29.02
CA VAL A 285 7.45 6.17 -28.26
C VAL A 285 6.36 7.17 -27.85
N ASN A 286 6.27 7.51 -26.56
CA ASN A 286 5.27 8.42 -25.99
C ASN A 286 5.23 9.76 -26.76
N PRO A 287 4.13 10.10 -27.46
CA PRO A 287 4.03 11.33 -28.25
C PRO A 287 4.14 12.62 -27.44
N GLN A 288 3.79 12.62 -26.15
CA GLN A 288 3.87 13.81 -25.30
C GLN A 288 5.33 14.27 -25.11
N LEU A 289 6.30 13.35 -25.13
CA LEU A 289 7.73 13.66 -25.06
C LEU A 289 8.19 14.58 -26.21
N ALA A 290 7.48 14.61 -27.34
CA ALA A 290 7.79 15.51 -28.45
C ALA A 290 7.31 16.95 -28.22
N HIS A 291 6.29 17.16 -27.37
CA HIS A 291 5.78 18.49 -27.03
C HIS A 291 6.66 19.19 -25.98
N HIS A 292 7.23 18.45 -25.03
CA HIS A 292 8.14 19.01 -24.01
C HIS A 292 9.59 19.19 -24.52
N ARG A 293 9.76 19.84 -25.68
CA ARG A 293 11.07 20.25 -26.22
C ARG A 293 11.60 21.55 -25.60
N GLY A 294 11.70 21.57 -24.28
CA GLY A 294 12.40 22.60 -23.53
C GLY A 294 12.61 22.16 -22.08
N PRO A 295 13.72 22.55 -21.43
CA PRO A 295 13.77 22.52 -19.98
C PRO A 295 12.71 23.51 -19.46
N SER A 296 11.87 23.10 -18.50
CA SER A 296 11.01 24.05 -17.78
C SER A 296 11.85 24.85 -16.78
N ALA A 297 12.72 25.72 -17.31
CA ALA A 297 13.59 26.61 -16.56
C ALA A 297 12.84 27.76 -15.85
N HIS A 298 11.50 27.70 -15.85
CA HIS A 298 10.62 28.53 -15.04
C HIS A 298 10.30 27.88 -13.69
N LEU A 299 10.18 26.55 -13.60
CA LEU A 299 9.94 25.84 -12.33
C LEU A 299 11.17 25.87 -11.40
N THR A 300 12.38 26.06 -11.94
CA THR A 300 13.62 26.20 -11.16
C THR A 300 13.86 27.63 -10.63
N ARG A 301 12.86 28.53 -10.70
CA ARG A 301 12.88 29.80 -9.96
C ARG A 301 11.91 29.78 -8.81
N SER A 302 12.49 29.66 -7.62
CA SER A 302 11.98 29.97 -6.27
C SER A 302 11.02 31.18 -6.20
N GLY A 303 9.78 30.92 -6.60
CA GLY A 303 8.62 31.82 -6.56
C GLY A 303 7.40 30.92 -6.64
N GLY A 304 7.19 30.14 -5.57
CA GLY A 304 6.42 28.90 -5.62
C GLY A 304 4.93 29.06 -5.91
N PHE A 305 4.36 27.96 -6.40
CA PHE A 305 2.93 27.74 -6.61
C PHE A 305 2.07 28.43 -5.54
N ARG A 306 1.28 29.42 -5.97
CA ARG A 306 0.39 30.20 -5.12
C ARG A 306 -1.04 29.73 -5.30
N LEU A 307 -1.75 29.54 -4.19
CA LEU A 307 -3.19 29.29 -4.17
C LEU A 307 -3.94 30.37 -4.97
N THR A 308 -4.60 29.97 -6.06
CA THR A 308 -5.42 30.84 -6.91
C THR A 308 -6.91 30.63 -6.63
N HIS A 309 -7.34 29.38 -6.50
CA HIS A 309 -8.74 29.02 -6.27
C HIS A 309 -8.87 27.91 -5.24
N THR A 310 -9.86 28.04 -4.35
CA THR A 310 -10.33 26.98 -3.44
C THR A 310 -11.78 26.65 -3.81
N ILE A 311 -12.05 25.38 -4.08
CA ILE A 311 -13.36 24.85 -4.43
C ILE A 311 -13.80 23.94 -3.29
N SER A 312 -14.93 24.22 -2.64
CA SER A 312 -15.57 23.24 -1.74
C SER A 312 -16.27 22.21 -2.62
N ALA A 313 -15.72 21.00 -2.69
CA ALA A 313 -16.13 20.01 -3.69
C ALA A 313 -17.07 18.95 -3.09
N HIS A 314 -16.78 18.48 -1.89
CA HIS A 314 -17.52 17.43 -1.21
C HIS A 314 -17.67 17.77 0.29
N ASN A 315 -18.62 17.10 0.96
CA ASN A 315 -18.85 17.26 2.41
C ASN A 315 -17.92 16.38 3.26
N LEU A 316 -17.11 15.53 2.61
CA LEU A 316 -16.22 14.51 3.16
C LEU A 316 -14.90 14.52 2.35
N PRO A 317 -13.83 13.82 2.78
CA PRO A 317 -12.51 13.85 2.14
C PRO A 317 -12.52 13.68 0.61
N VAL A 318 -11.61 14.35 -0.09
CA VAL A 318 -11.41 14.22 -1.55
C VAL A 318 -10.26 13.23 -1.83
N SER A 319 -10.59 11.96 -1.67
CA SER A 319 -9.69 10.80 -1.77
C SER A 319 -9.04 10.65 -3.14
N GLY A 320 -9.77 10.97 -4.22
CA GLY A 320 -9.29 10.84 -5.60
C GLY A 320 -9.46 12.12 -6.45
N LEU A 321 -8.52 12.32 -7.37
CA LEU A 321 -8.54 13.37 -8.39
C LEU A 321 -8.11 12.79 -9.75
N ALA A 322 -8.63 13.34 -10.85
CA ALA A 322 -8.12 13.09 -12.20
C ALA A 322 -8.32 14.31 -13.12
N LEU A 323 -7.40 14.55 -14.06
CA LEU A 323 -7.51 15.62 -15.05
C LEU A 323 -7.86 15.10 -16.45
N HIS A 324 -8.87 15.69 -17.08
CA HIS A 324 -9.39 15.24 -18.37
C HIS A 324 -8.38 15.46 -19.52
N PRO A 325 -8.10 14.46 -20.38
CA PRO A 325 -6.92 14.43 -21.25
C PRO A 325 -6.84 15.48 -22.38
N ARG A 326 -7.88 16.30 -22.58
CA ARG A 326 -8.00 17.26 -23.70
C ARG A 326 -8.73 18.58 -23.38
N LYS A 327 -9.11 18.82 -22.12
CA LYS A 327 -9.92 19.98 -21.68
C LYS A 327 -9.59 20.28 -20.23
N GLN A 328 -9.68 21.55 -19.83
CA GLN A 328 -9.53 21.93 -18.42
C GLN A 328 -10.78 21.56 -17.61
N VAL A 329 -10.86 20.27 -17.27
CA VAL A 329 -11.91 19.65 -16.47
C VAL A 329 -11.25 18.69 -15.48
N LEU A 330 -11.58 18.85 -14.21
CA LEU A 330 -11.14 17.99 -13.10
C LEU A 330 -12.28 17.05 -12.71
N ALA A 331 -11.99 15.77 -12.51
CA ALA A 331 -12.85 14.87 -11.75
C ALA A 331 -12.37 14.83 -10.29
N THR A 332 -13.31 14.88 -9.36
CA THR A 332 -13.09 14.73 -7.91
C THR A 332 -13.90 13.55 -7.41
N VAL A 333 -13.32 12.85 -6.44
CA VAL A 333 -13.84 11.61 -5.87
C VAL A 333 -13.73 11.65 -4.36
N SER A 334 -14.76 11.19 -3.66
CA SER A 334 -14.90 11.38 -2.23
C SER A 334 -15.59 10.22 -1.51
N ASP A 335 -15.39 10.19 -0.20
CA ASP A 335 -16.08 9.32 0.73
C ASP A 335 -17.60 9.61 0.83
N ASP A 336 -18.11 10.70 0.22
CA ASP A 336 -19.56 10.98 0.08
C ASP A 336 -20.29 10.11 -0.98
N TRP A 337 -19.65 9.03 -1.42
CA TRP A 337 -20.13 8.03 -2.40
C TRP A 337 -20.40 8.59 -3.80
N SER A 338 -20.08 9.86 -4.03
CA SER A 338 -20.24 10.55 -5.31
C SER A 338 -18.89 10.90 -5.97
N TRP A 339 -18.92 10.97 -7.29
CA TRP A 339 -17.87 11.65 -8.06
C TRP A 339 -18.47 12.89 -8.73
N LYS A 340 -17.66 13.94 -8.88
CA LYS A 340 -18.09 15.23 -9.43
C LYS A 340 -17.07 15.71 -10.47
N MET A 341 -17.52 16.46 -11.47
CA MET A 341 -16.67 17.05 -12.51
C MET A 341 -16.79 18.57 -12.51
N TRP A 342 -15.66 19.25 -12.60
CA TRP A 342 -15.53 20.69 -12.40
C TRP A 342 -14.83 21.35 -13.57
N GLY A 343 -15.33 22.51 -14.01
CA GLY A 343 -14.63 23.38 -14.95
C GLY A 343 -13.44 24.07 -14.26
N VAL A 344 -12.24 23.93 -14.81
CA VAL A 344 -11.02 24.58 -14.30
C VAL A 344 -10.69 25.78 -15.22
N PRO A 345 -10.40 26.98 -14.68
CA PRO A 345 -10.30 27.35 -13.26
C PRO A 345 -11.60 27.82 -12.59
N SER A 346 -12.73 27.88 -13.29
CA SER A 346 -13.93 28.61 -12.80
C SER A 346 -14.62 27.99 -11.58
N GLY A 347 -14.46 26.68 -11.35
CA GLY A 347 -15.11 25.97 -10.24
C GLY A 347 -16.57 25.60 -10.49
N ASP A 348 -17.04 25.66 -11.74
CA ASP A 348 -18.42 25.29 -12.10
C ASP A 348 -18.59 23.76 -12.11
N ILE A 349 -19.65 23.24 -11.47
CA ILE A 349 -20.02 21.81 -11.57
C ILE A 349 -20.57 21.52 -12.96
N ILE A 350 -19.95 20.57 -13.67
CA ILE A 350 -20.34 20.11 -15.00
C ILE A 350 -21.25 18.88 -14.92
N MET A 351 -20.92 17.93 -14.05
CA MET A 351 -21.62 16.65 -13.89
C MET A 351 -21.36 16.07 -12.50
N THR A 352 -22.31 15.31 -11.98
CA THR A 352 -22.20 14.54 -10.74
C THR A 352 -22.71 13.13 -10.98
N GLY A 353 -22.09 12.12 -10.35
CA GLY A 353 -22.51 10.73 -10.46
C GLY A 353 -22.52 10.03 -9.11
N GLU A 354 -23.61 9.31 -8.85
CA GLU A 354 -23.90 8.54 -7.65
C GLU A 354 -24.26 7.09 -8.05
N GLY A 355 -23.93 6.10 -7.23
CA GLY A 355 -24.28 4.69 -7.52
C GLY A 355 -23.26 3.64 -7.08
N HIS A 356 -22.17 4.03 -6.42
CA HIS A 356 -21.42 3.14 -5.51
C HIS A 356 -22.17 3.01 -4.18
N LYS A 357 -21.81 2.00 -3.37
CA LYS A 357 -22.46 1.72 -2.08
C LYS A 357 -21.63 2.10 -0.86
N ASP A 358 -20.39 2.52 -1.07
CA ASP A 358 -19.41 2.84 -0.04
C ASP A 358 -18.46 3.94 -0.55
N TRP A 359 -17.55 4.41 0.30
CA TRP A 359 -16.56 5.44 -0.03
C TRP A 359 -15.80 5.11 -1.33
N LEU A 360 -15.46 6.15 -2.08
CA LEU A 360 -14.68 6.01 -3.30
C LEU A 360 -13.21 6.32 -3.03
N SER A 361 -12.32 5.49 -3.58
CA SER A 361 -10.87 5.63 -3.39
C SER A 361 -10.20 6.46 -4.48
N ASP A 362 -10.58 6.26 -5.75
CA ASP A 362 -9.82 6.77 -6.88
C ASP A 362 -10.66 6.95 -8.17
N CYS A 363 -10.11 7.70 -9.13
CA CYS A 363 -10.61 7.78 -10.50
C CYS A 363 -9.50 8.00 -11.51
N ASP A 364 -9.77 7.59 -12.76
CA ASP A 364 -8.95 7.95 -13.91
C ASP A 364 -9.81 8.16 -15.17
N PHE A 365 -9.38 9.09 -16.03
CA PHE A 365 -10.04 9.40 -17.29
C PHE A 365 -9.56 8.49 -18.42
N HIS A 366 -10.51 7.88 -19.13
CA HIS A 366 -10.22 7.16 -20.36
C HIS A 366 -9.47 8.09 -21.36
N PRO A 367 -8.38 7.66 -22.04
CA PRO A 367 -7.54 8.53 -22.88
C PRO A 367 -8.26 9.33 -23.98
N GLY A 368 -9.41 8.84 -24.44
CA GLY A 368 -10.28 9.56 -25.39
C GLY A 368 -11.10 10.72 -24.79
N GLY A 369 -11.21 10.81 -23.46
CA GLY A 369 -11.96 11.84 -22.73
C GLY A 369 -13.47 11.60 -22.57
N ALA A 370 -14.01 10.49 -23.09
CA ALA A 370 -15.46 10.20 -23.09
C ALA A 370 -15.98 9.44 -21.85
N ARG A 371 -15.08 8.90 -21.02
CA ARG A 371 -15.41 8.01 -19.89
C ARG A 371 -14.54 8.27 -18.67
N LEU A 372 -15.09 7.97 -17.49
CA LEU A 372 -14.38 7.92 -16.21
C LEU A 372 -14.36 6.47 -15.70
N ALA A 373 -13.25 6.02 -15.12
CA ALA A 373 -13.22 4.87 -14.22
C ALA A 373 -13.22 5.37 -12.77
N THR A 374 -13.87 4.62 -11.87
CA THR A 374 -13.95 4.92 -10.43
C THR A 374 -13.87 3.63 -9.63
N SER A 375 -13.10 3.62 -8.53
CA SER A 375 -12.98 2.51 -7.58
C SER A 375 -13.57 2.84 -6.21
N SER A 376 -14.09 1.83 -5.51
CA SER A 376 -14.76 1.99 -4.21
C SER A 376 -14.41 0.91 -3.18
N GLY A 377 -14.60 1.25 -1.92
CA GLY A 377 -14.67 0.33 -0.78
C GLY A 377 -15.69 -0.80 -0.96
N ASP A 378 -16.73 -0.61 -1.79
CA ASP A 378 -17.75 -1.62 -2.08
C ASP A 378 -17.27 -2.83 -2.91
N GLY A 379 -15.98 -2.85 -3.26
CA GLY A 379 -15.33 -3.91 -4.04
C GLY A 379 -15.58 -3.81 -5.55
N THR A 380 -16.25 -2.74 -6.02
CA THR A 380 -16.57 -2.56 -7.44
C THR A 380 -15.73 -1.49 -8.12
N VAL A 381 -15.52 -1.67 -9.42
CA VAL A 381 -14.96 -0.66 -10.32
C VAL A 381 -16.02 -0.31 -11.35
N LYS A 382 -16.38 0.97 -11.45
CA LYS A 382 -17.43 1.44 -12.37
C LYS A 382 -16.84 2.30 -13.48
N ILE A 383 -17.36 2.09 -14.69
CA ILE A 383 -17.06 2.93 -15.86
C ILE A 383 -18.31 3.73 -16.21
N TRP A 384 -18.16 5.04 -16.21
CA TRP A 384 -19.20 6.03 -16.52
C TRP A 384 -18.95 6.62 -17.91
N ASP A 385 -20.02 6.88 -18.67
CA ASP A 385 -19.91 7.46 -20.01
C ASP A 385 -20.65 8.80 -20.08
N PHE A 386 -19.90 9.88 -20.29
CA PHE A 386 -20.43 11.25 -20.23
C PHE A 386 -21.44 11.57 -21.34
N SER A 387 -21.49 10.75 -22.40
CA SER A 387 -22.50 10.91 -23.46
C SER A 387 -23.89 10.42 -23.04
N LYS A 388 -23.96 9.59 -21.99
CA LYS A 388 -25.21 9.04 -21.42
C LYS A 388 -25.51 9.55 -20.01
N ALA A 389 -24.48 10.02 -19.29
CA ALA A 389 -24.53 10.31 -17.85
C ALA A 389 -24.92 9.08 -16.99
N GLU A 390 -24.58 7.88 -17.45
CA GLU A 390 -24.91 6.59 -16.81
C GLU A 390 -23.65 5.74 -16.56
N CYS A 391 -23.72 4.86 -15.56
CA CYS A 391 -22.76 3.77 -15.35
C CYS A 391 -22.96 2.71 -16.45
N VAL A 392 -22.00 2.56 -17.35
CA VAL A 392 -22.09 1.62 -18.48
C VAL A 392 -21.59 0.22 -18.09
N LEU A 393 -20.58 0.13 -17.23
CA LEU A 393 -20.03 -1.14 -16.73
C LEU A 393 -19.79 -1.07 -15.22
N THR A 394 -20.04 -2.17 -14.51
CA THR A 394 -19.60 -2.40 -13.13
C THR A 394 -18.88 -3.74 -13.08
N PHE A 395 -17.61 -3.73 -12.69
CA PHE A 395 -16.82 -4.93 -12.45
C PHE A 395 -16.89 -5.32 -10.96
N THR A 396 -17.04 -6.61 -10.67
CA THR A 396 -17.33 -7.12 -9.31
C THR A 396 -16.51 -8.36 -8.91
N ASP A 397 -15.37 -8.62 -9.56
CA ASP A 397 -14.55 -9.84 -9.27
C ASP A 397 -13.51 -9.62 -8.15
N HIS A 398 -13.44 -8.43 -7.55
CA HIS A 398 -12.65 -8.16 -6.34
C HIS A 398 -13.44 -8.56 -5.09
N THR A 399 -12.78 -9.12 -4.07
CA THR A 399 -13.47 -9.61 -2.86
C THR A 399 -13.46 -8.62 -1.69
N HIS A 400 -12.66 -7.55 -1.80
CA HIS A 400 -12.52 -6.49 -0.81
C HIS A 400 -12.38 -5.12 -1.50
N ALA A 401 -12.32 -4.05 -0.72
CA ALA A 401 -12.14 -2.67 -1.17
C ALA A 401 -11.09 -2.53 -2.28
N VAL A 402 -11.39 -1.71 -3.29
CA VAL A 402 -10.48 -1.38 -4.39
C VAL A 402 -9.84 -0.03 -4.07
N TRP A 403 -8.51 0.05 -4.08
CA TRP A 403 -7.75 1.24 -3.63
C TRP A 403 -7.39 2.22 -4.76
N GLY A 404 -7.24 1.72 -5.99
CA GLY A 404 -6.81 2.55 -7.12
C GLY A 404 -7.23 1.97 -8.46
N CYS A 405 -7.30 2.84 -9.48
CA CYS A 405 -7.58 2.44 -10.85
C CYS A 405 -6.81 3.28 -11.88
N SER A 406 -6.37 2.65 -12.98
CA SER A 406 -5.58 3.32 -14.02
C SER A 406 -5.91 2.77 -15.41
N TRP A 407 -6.16 3.66 -16.38
CA TRP A 407 -6.42 3.31 -17.77
C TRP A 407 -5.14 3.01 -18.55
N HIS A 408 -5.20 2.01 -19.41
CA HIS A 408 -4.16 1.85 -20.43
C HIS A 408 -4.28 2.93 -21.50
N SER A 409 -3.14 3.39 -22.00
CA SER A 409 -3.03 4.44 -23.03
C SER A 409 -3.80 4.20 -24.34
N CYS A 410 -4.21 2.97 -24.68
CA CYS A 410 -5.07 2.71 -25.83
C CYS A 410 -6.56 2.94 -25.55
N GLY A 411 -7.00 2.82 -24.29
CA GLY A 411 -8.40 2.94 -23.85
C GLY A 411 -9.19 1.64 -23.78
N ASP A 412 -8.67 0.52 -24.30
CA ASP A 412 -9.35 -0.78 -24.28
C ASP A 412 -9.18 -1.54 -22.97
N PHE A 413 -8.16 -1.20 -22.17
CA PHE A 413 -7.84 -1.87 -20.90
C PHE A 413 -7.87 -0.90 -19.71
N LEU A 414 -8.33 -1.40 -18.57
CA LEU A 414 -8.35 -0.73 -17.28
C LEU A 414 -7.67 -1.66 -16.26
N ALA A 415 -6.88 -1.12 -15.34
CA ALA A 415 -6.29 -1.89 -14.23
C ALA A 415 -6.81 -1.38 -12.88
N SER A 416 -6.93 -2.28 -11.90
CA SER A 416 -7.35 -1.96 -10.53
C SER A 416 -6.59 -2.79 -9.49
N CYS A 417 -6.40 -2.23 -8.30
CA CYS A 417 -5.72 -2.87 -7.17
C CYS A 417 -6.61 -2.88 -5.92
N SER A 418 -6.49 -3.92 -5.08
CA SER A 418 -7.43 -4.15 -3.98
C SER A 418 -6.74 -4.64 -2.70
N MET A 419 -7.47 -4.48 -1.60
CA MET A 419 -7.26 -5.14 -0.32
C MET A 419 -7.40 -6.69 -0.39
N ASP A 420 -7.73 -7.27 -1.55
CA ASP A 420 -7.71 -8.74 -1.79
C ASP A 420 -6.34 -9.30 -2.17
N ASN A 421 -5.28 -8.51 -2.02
CA ASN A 421 -3.88 -8.79 -2.34
C ASN A 421 -3.65 -9.13 -3.83
N THR A 422 -4.64 -8.82 -4.68
CA THR A 422 -4.53 -8.96 -6.14
C THR A 422 -4.67 -7.62 -6.85
N SER A 423 -4.15 -7.59 -8.07
CA SER A 423 -4.49 -6.56 -9.05
C SER A 423 -5.11 -7.21 -10.28
N LYS A 424 -6.06 -6.55 -10.91
CA LYS A 424 -6.80 -7.09 -12.05
C LYS A 424 -6.64 -6.17 -13.26
N VAL A 425 -6.46 -6.78 -14.42
CA VAL A 425 -6.47 -6.12 -15.72
C VAL A 425 -7.75 -6.51 -16.44
N TRP A 426 -8.60 -5.52 -16.68
CA TRP A 426 -9.91 -5.64 -17.30
C TRP A 426 -9.83 -5.28 -18.79
N ASP A 427 -10.53 -6.04 -19.62
CA ASP A 427 -10.77 -5.73 -21.03
C ASP A 427 -12.16 -5.12 -21.16
N VAL A 428 -12.23 -3.86 -21.58
CA VAL A 428 -13.46 -3.06 -21.61
C VAL A 428 -14.35 -3.41 -22.81
N ASN A 429 -13.81 -4.07 -23.83
CA ASN A 429 -14.56 -4.54 -25.00
C ASN A 429 -15.11 -5.97 -24.83
N SER A 430 -14.43 -6.82 -24.04
CA SER A 430 -14.92 -8.15 -23.67
C SER A 430 -15.63 -8.22 -22.31
N GLU A 431 -15.62 -7.12 -21.54
CA GLU A 431 -16.30 -6.90 -20.26
C GLU A 431 -15.81 -7.86 -19.14
N ARG A 432 -14.52 -8.20 -19.13
CA ARG A 432 -13.96 -9.27 -18.28
C ARG A 432 -12.61 -8.96 -17.66
N CYS A 433 -12.36 -9.53 -16.48
CA CYS A 433 -11.02 -9.68 -15.92
C CYS A 433 -10.20 -10.61 -16.84
N ARG A 434 -9.22 -10.05 -17.56
CA ARG A 434 -8.31 -10.77 -18.46
C ARG A 434 -7.16 -11.42 -17.71
N HIS A 435 -6.57 -10.70 -16.77
CA HIS A 435 -5.48 -11.18 -15.92
C HIS A 435 -5.74 -10.77 -14.47
N THR A 436 -5.56 -11.71 -13.53
CA THR A 436 -5.45 -11.41 -12.09
C THR A 436 -4.00 -11.61 -11.68
N LEU A 437 -3.29 -10.50 -11.50
CA LEU A 437 -1.91 -10.42 -11.03
C LEU A 437 -1.89 -10.85 -9.55
N ARG A 438 -1.04 -11.83 -9.23
CA ARG A 438 -0.84 -12.38 -7.87
C ARG A 438 0.65 -12.51 -7.61
N GLY A 439 1.13 -11.92 -6.53
CA GLY A 439 2.55 -11.89 -6.19
C GLY A 439 2.86 -11.02 -4.97
N HIS A 440 2.04 -10.00 -4.72
CA HIS A 440 2.04 -9.27 -3.45
C HIS A 440 1.53 -10.16 -2.31
N ALA A 441 2.11 -9.98 -1.13
CA ALA A 441 1.77 -10.72 0.09
C ALA A 441 0.62 -10.07 0.89
N ASP A 442 0.46 -8.76 0.76
CA ASP A 442 -0.51 -7.92 1.48
C ASP A 442 -1.30 -7.03 0.49
N SER A 443 -2.12 -6.11 0.99
CA SER A 443 -3.00 -5.24 0.19
C SER A 443 -2.25 -4.46 -0.87
N VAL A 444 -2.84 -4.30 -2.06
CA VAL A 444 -2.26 -3.51 -3.15
C VAL A 444 -2.96 -2.15 -3.19
N ASN A 445 -2.23 -1.12 -2.74
CA ASN A 445 -2.74 0.21 -2.42
C ASN A 445 -2.75 1.15 -3.64
N SER A 446 -1.87 0.93 -4.63
CA SER A 446 -1.81 1.76 -5.85
C SER A 446 -1.36 0.95 -7.07
N ILE A 447 -1.87 1.34 -8.24
CA ILE A 447 -1.57 0.74 -9.55
C ILE A 447 -1.53 1.81 -10.65
N VAL A 448 -0.49 1.78 -11.48
CA VAL A 448 -0.30 2.75 -12.57
C VAL A 448 0.19 2.06 -13.83
N PHE A 449 -0.42 2.36 -14.99
CA PHE A 449 0.14 2.02 -16.30
C PHE A 449 1.24 3.00 -16.72
N LEU A 450 2.34 2.49 -17.26
CA LEU A 450 3.33 3.33 -17.92
C LEU A 450 2.76 3.90 -19.25
N PRO A 451 2.77 5.22 -19.48
CA PRO A 451 2.16 5.79 -20.68
C PRO A 451 2.77 5.26 -21.99
N TYR A 452 1.91 4.73 -22.85
CA TYR A 452 2.22 4.18 -24.19
C TYR A 452 2.96 2.83 -24.25
N SER A 453 3.22 2.16 -23.13
CA SER A 453 3.65 0.73 -23.10
C SER A 453 2.61 -0.18 -22.44
N ASN A 454 2.82 -1.49 -22.45
CA ASN A 454 2.02 -2.48 -21.72
C ASN A 454 2.52 -2.73 -20.28
N THR A 455 3.40 -1.87 -19.75
CA THR A 455 3.98 -2.05 -18.42
C THR A 455 3.04 -1.54 -17.33
N LEU A 456 2.81 -2.37 -16.32
CA LEU A 456 2.08 -2.02 -15.09
C LEU A 456 3.06 -1.95 -13.92
N LEU A 457 2.72 -1.12 -12.94
CA LEU A 457 3.44 -1.03 -11.67
C LEU A 457 2.43 -1.02 -10.53
N THR A 458 2.64 -1.90 -9.55
CA THR A 458 1.81 -2.03 -8.35
C THR A 458 2.62 -1.76 -7.09
N CYS A 459 1.92 -1.30 -6.04
CA CYS A 459 2.47 -0.83 -4.79
C CYS A 459 1.64 -1.37 -3.62
N SER A 460 2.29 -1.94 -2.59
CA SER A 460 1.62 -2.73 -1.56
C SER A 460 2.06 -2.43 -0.13
N ALA A 461 1.19 -2.74 0.82
CA ALA A 461 1.50 -2.79 2.25
C ALA A 461 2.62 -3.81 2.59
N ASP A 462 2.91 -4.78 1.71
CA ASP A 462 4.02 -5.73 1.85
C ASP A 462 5.43 -5.11 1.70
N LYS A 463 5.52 -3.78 1.57
CA LYS A 463 6.75 -2.99 1.47
C LYS A 463 7.50 -3.17 0.15
N THR A 464 6.86 -3.77 -0.85
CA THR A 464 7.42 -3.94 -2.20
C THR A 464 6.65 -3.17 -3.26
N LEU A 465 7.33 -2.92 -4.38
CA LEU A 465 6.71 -2.48 -5.62
C LEU A 465 6.97 -3.58 -6.64
N SER A 466 5.99 -3.94 -7.48
CA SER A 466 6.21 -4.95 -8.54
C SER A 466 5.78 -4.47 -9.92
N LEU A 467 6.65 -4.75 -10.89
CA LEU A 467 6.53 -4.36 -12.29
C LEU A 467 5.99 -5.55 -13.10
N TRP A 468 4.90 -5.36 -13.83
CA TRP A 468 4.20 -6.42 -14.55
C TRP A 468 4.14 -6.14 -16.05
N ASP A 469 4.25 -7.21 -16.86
CA ASP A 469 3.86 -7.18 -18.27
C ASP A 469 2.35 -7.46 -18.38
N ALA A 470 1.54 -6.45 -18.68
CA ALA A 470 0.09 -6.58 -18.76
C ALA A 470 -0.38 -7.57 -19.84
N ARG A 471 0.44 -7.85 -20.85
CA ARG A 471 0.15 -8.79 -21.95
C ARG A 471 0.32 -10.26 -21.54
N THR A 472 1.13 -10.55 -20.52
CA THR A 472 1.32 -11.92 -19.99
C THR A 472 0.73 -12.12 -18.59
N GLY A 473 0.53 -11.04 -17.84
CA GLY A 473 0.12 -11.09 -16.44
C GLY A 473 1.22 -11.56 -15.49
N LEU A 474 2.48 -11.52 -15.93
CA LEU A 474 3.65 -11.97 -15.15
C LEU A 474 4.38 -10.77 -14.52
N CYS A 475 4.89 -10.97 -13.30
CA CYS A 475 5.82 -10.04 -12.68
C CYS A 475 7.18 -10.17 -13.39
N ALA A 476 7.70 -9.04 -13.85
CA ALA A 476 9.01 -8.93 -14.48
C ALA A 476 10.11 -8.61 -13.46
N GLN A 477 9.83 -7.73 -12.49
CA GLN A 477 10.78 -7.23 -11.49
C GLN A 477 10.04 -6.82 -10.20
N THR A 478 10.68 -7.00 -9.05
CA THR A 478 10.21 -6.50 -7.75
C THR A 478 11.27 -5.58 -7.15
N PHE A 479 10.88 -4.38 -6.72
CA PHE A 479 11.73 -3.42 -6.03
C PHE A 479 11.63 -3.63 -4.52
N TYR A 480 12.78 -3.72 -3.85
CA TYR A 480 12.90 -3.92 -2.40
C TYR A 480 13.68 -2.76 -1.77
N GLY A 481 13.28 -2.33 -0.57
CA GLY A 481 14.02 -1.33 0.21
C GLY A 481 13.16 -0.27 0.92
N HIS A 482 11.83 -0.38 0.86
CA HIS A 482 10.93 0.31 1.79
C HIS A 482 10.85 -0.44 3.12
N MET A 483 10.64 0.30 4.21
CA MET A 483 10.61 -0.26 5.58
C MET A 483 9.19 -0.34 6.17
N HIS A 484 8.23 0.34 5.53
CA HIS A 484 6.84 0.47 5.96
C HIS A 484 5.89 0.20 4.78
N SER A 485 4.57 0.21 5.04
CA SER A 485 3.56 0.10 3.99
C SER A 485 3.75 1.19 2.93
N CYS A 486 3.86 0.78 1.67
CA CYS A 486 3.89 1.69 0.54
C CYS A 486 2.45 2.10 0.19
N ASN A 487 2.17 3.40 0.10
CA ASN A 487 0.82 3.93 -0.12
C ASN A 487 0.53 4.16 -1.61
N HIS A 488 1.41 4.90 -2.30
CA HIS A 488 1.23 5.27 -3.70
C HIS A 488 2.51 5.09 -4.51
N VAL A 489 2.36 4.94 -5.84
CA VAL A 489 3.48 4.86 -6.79
C VAL A 489 3.12 5.60 -8.09
N VAL A 490 4.10 6.18 -8.77
CA VAL A 490 3.91 6.92 -10.02
C VAL A 490 5.11 6.80 -10.96
N PHE A 491 4.85 6.77 -12.28
CA PHE A 491 5.86 6.83 -13.33
C PHE A 491 6.09 8.27 -13.81
N ASN A 492 7.34 8.61 -14.08
CA ASN A 492 7.69 9.76 -14.92
C ASN A 492 7.23 9.51 -16.37
N LEU A 493 6.78 10.54 -17.11
CA LEU A 493 6.32 10.42 -18.51
C LEU A 493 7.34 9.78 -19.48
N LYS A 494 8.63 9.74 -19.10
CA LYS A 494 9.71 9.06 -19.86
C LYS A 494 9.76 7.54 -19.63
N GLY A 495 9.24 7.05 -18.51
CA GLY A 495 9.32 5.65 -18.09
C GLY A 495 10.65 5.20 -17.50
N ASP A 496 11.68 6.05 -17.48
CA ASP A 496 12.98 5.73 -16.91
C ASP A 496 12.97 5.70 -15.36
N THR A 497 12.12 6.52 -14.73
CA THR A 497 12.13 6.74 -13.28
C THR A 497 10.75 6.56 -12.66
N VAL A 498 10.72 5.89 -11.52
CA VAL A 498 9.54 5.67 -10.66
C VAL A 498 9.71 6.45 -9.36
N ALA A 499 8.62 6.91 -8.76
CA ALA A 499 8.58 7.37 -7.37
C ALA A 499 7.50 6.64 -6.58
N SER A 500 7.78 6.36 -5.30
CA SER A 500 6.91 5.65 -4.36
C SER A 500 6.98 6.26 -2.96
N CYS A 501 5.90 6.18 -2.18
CA CYS A 501 5.82 6.82 -0.85
C CYS A 501 5.27 5.89 0.25
N ASP A 502 5.74 6.10 1.47
CA ASP A 502 5.40 5.28 2.65
C ASP A 502 4.40 5.96 3.60
N ALA A 503 3.75 5.11 4.40
CA ALA A 503 2.99 5.52 5.60
C ALA A 503 3.80 6.25 6.69
N TYR A 504 5.10 6.48 6.48
CA TYR A 504 6.01 7.24 7.35
C TYR A 504 6.73 8.38 6.58
N GLY A 505 6.11 8.92 5.53
CA GLY A 505 6.60 10.11 4.81
C GLY A 505 7.82 9.88 3.91
N VAL A 506 8.51 8.74 4.04
CA VAL A 506 9.65 8.37 3.21
C VAL A 506 9.22 8.21 1.75
N VAL A 507 9.87 8.95 0.86
CA VAL A 507 9.70 8.86 -0.59
C VAL A 507 10.98 8.28 -1.22
N LYS A 508 10.82 7.29 -2.11
CA LYS A 508 11.94 6.68 -2.84
C LYS A 508 11.77 6.89 -4.34
N MET A 509 12.90 7.13 -5.01
CA MET A 509 12.99 7.28 -6.46
C MET A 509 13.83 6.14 -7.02
N TRP A 510 13.30 5.42 -8.00
CA TRP A 510 13.88 4.20 -8.55
C TRP A 510 14.16 4.34 -10.05
N ASP A 511 15.27 3.79 -10.51
CA ASP A 511 15.52 3.57 -11.94
C ASP A 511 14.92 2.23 -12.35
N VAL A 512 14.00 2.27 -13.32
CA VAL A 512 13.28 1.09 -13.83
C VAL A 512 14.23 0.11 -14.53
N ARG A 513 15.36 0.59 -15.07
CA ARG A 513 16.30 -0.23 -15.83
C ARG A 513 17.26 -1.02 -14.94
N THR A 514 17.66 -0.46 -13.80
CA THR A 514 18.59 -1.10 -12.84
C THR A 514 17.90 -1.68 -11.61
N VAL A 515 16.60 -1.41 -11.40
CA VAL A 515 15.84 -1.80 -10.20
C VAL A 515 16.41 -1.20 -8.90
N ALA A 516 17.25 -0.18 -9.02
CA ALA A 516 17.96 0.44 -7.89
C ALA A 516 17.23 1.69 -7.37
N CYS A 517 17.22 1.85 -6.05
CA CYS A 517 16.84 3.11 -5.41
C CYS A 517 17.92 4.17 -5.71
N MET A 518 17.63 5.10 -6.62
CA MET A 518 18.49 6.23 -6.92
C MET A 518 18.59 7.20 -5.74
N LYS A 519 17.47 7.39 -5.02
CA LYS A 519 17.34 8.41 -3.97
C LYS A 519 16.26 8.03 -2.98
N THR A 520 16.52 8.28 -1.70
CA THR A 520 15.51 8.28 -0.63
C THR A 520 15.45 9.70 -0.08
N VAL A 521 14.24 10.23 0.13
CA VAL A 521 13.98 11.51 0.80
C VAL A 521 13.05 11.21 1.97
N ASP A 522 13.44 11.63 3.16
CA ASP A 522 12.58 11.61 4.35
C ASP A 522 11.87 12.97 4.45
N LEU A 523 10.56 12.96 4.66
CA LEU A 523 9.70 14.15 4.72
C LEU A 523 9.12 14.39 6.13
N GLY A 524 9.55 13.61 7.13
CA GLY A 524 9.02 13.64 8.49
C GLY A 524 7.99 12.54 8.77
N PRO A 525 7.50 12.45 10.02
CA PRO A 525 6.85 11.25 10.56
C PRO A 525 5.40 11.01 10.09
N HIS A 526 4.88 11.81 9.16
CA HIS A 526 3.49 11.74 8.71
C HIS A 526 3.36 10.93 7.40
N PRO A 527 2.29 10.13 7.22
CA PRO A 527 2.03 9.42 5.98
C PRO A 527 2.09 10.31 4.74
N ALA A 528 2.81 9.86 3.71
CA ALA A 528 2.70 10.41 2.38
C ALA A 528 1.62 9.61 1.63
N ASN A 529 0.54 10.27 1.26
CA ASN A 529 -0.69 9.63 0.80
C ASN A 529 -0.69 9.40 -0.72
N ARG A 530 -0.23 10.40 -1.49
CA ARG A 530 -0.21 10.34 -2.97
C ARG A 530 0.96 11.08 -3.58
N LEU A 531 1.36 10.64 -4.78
CA LEU A 531 2.46 11.18 -5.57
C LEU A 531 2.02 11.49 -7.00
N ASP A 532 2.52 12.58 -7.56
CA ASP A 532 2.49 12.85 -9.01
C ASP A 532 3.77 13.57 -9.49
N PHE A 533 4.15 13.36 -10.76
CA PHE A 533 5.31 13.99 -11.39
C PHE A 533 4.88 15.19 -12.27
N ASP A 534 5.64 16.28 -12.20
CA ASP A 534 5.59 17.32 -13.23
C ASP A 534 5.90 16.74 -14.62
N PRO A 535 5.24 17.18 -15.73
CA PRO A 535 5.46 16.64 -17.07
C PRO A 535 6.90 16.66 -17.61
N SER A 536 7.79 17.51 -17.07
CA SER A 536 9.22 17.47 -17.43
C SER A 536 9.99 16.33 -16.74
N GLY A 537 9.44 15.80 -15.65
CA GLY A 537 10.03 14.77 -14.79
C GLY A 537 11.13 15.28 -13.86
N THR A 538 11.20 16.59 -13.58
CA THR A 538 12.21 17.19 -12.70
C THR A 538 11.69 17.47 -11.28
N VAL A 539 10.38 17.59 -11.10
CA VAL A 539 9.70 17.85 -9.81
C VAL A 539 8.68 16.75 -9.54
N LEU A 540 8.54 16.36 -8.28
CA LEU A 540 7.58 15.39 -7.77
C LEU A 540 6.77 16.07 -6.65
N GLY A 541 5.44 16.08 -6.79
CA GLY A 541 4.52 16.57 -5.77
C GLY A 541 4.10 15.43 -4.84
N VAL A 542 4.10 15.69 -3.54
CA VAL A 542 3.78 14.72 -2.49
C VAL A 542 2.64 15.25 -1.61
N ALA A 543 1.51 14.55 -1.58
CA ALA A 543 0.43 14.84 -0.64
C ALA A 543 0.78 14.23 0.73
N SER A 544 0.81 15.07 1.78
CA SER A 544 1.16 14.65 3.14
C SER A 544 -0.02 14.74 4.10
N ASN A 545 -0.08 13.82 5.06
CA ASN A 545 -1.10 13.78 6.11
C ASN A 545 -0.89 14.88 7.18
N ASP A 546 0.13 15.72 7.06
CA ASP A 546 0.33 16.94 7.86
C ASP A 546 -0.41 18.19 7.30
N GLY A 547 -1.15 18.04 6.21
CA GLY A 547 -1.88 19.14 5.55
C GLY A 547 -1.04 19.92 4.53
N THR A 548 0.22 19.53 4.30
CA THR A 548 1.09 20.13 3.28
C THR A 548 1.13 19.33 1.98
N VAL A 549 1.47 20.02 0.89
CA VAL A 549 2.01 19.39 -0.33
C VAL A 549 3.50 19.71 -0.39
N LYS A 550 4.34 18.68 -0.45
CA LYS A 550 5.81 18.82 -0.47
C LYS A 550 6.32 18.61 -1.89
N MET A 551 7.13 19.54 -2.37
CA MET A 551 7.50 19.65 -3.79
C MET A 551 8.98 19.26 -3.97
N ILE A 552 9.26 17.98 -4.19
CA ILE A 552 10.63 17.47 -4.29
C ILE A 552 11.20 17.72 -5.68
N GLU A 553 12.28 18.50 -5.78
CA GLU A 553 13.11 18.50 -7.00
C GLU A 553 13.93 17.22 -7.06
N VAL A 554 13.75 16.40 -8.11
CA VAL A 554 14.40 15.09 -8.27
C VAL A 554 15.93 15.20 -8.19
N ALA A 555 16.50 16.22 -8.85
CA ALA A 555 17.94 16.44 -8.92
C ALA A 555 18.55 16.79 -7.56
N THR A 556 18.12 17.88 -6.92
CA THR A 556 18.69 18.34 -5.64
C THR A 556 18.17 17.52 -4.46
N GLY A 557 16.90 17.14 -4.45
CA GLY A 557 16.23 16.50 -3.32
C GLY A 557 15.75 17.49 -2.27
N GLN A 558 15.77 18.80 -2.58
CA GLN A 558 15.11 19.80 -1.74
C GLN A 558 13.58 19.62 -1.87
N ALA A 559 12.89 19.74 -0.74
CA ALA A 559 11.44 19.58 -0.64
C ALA A 559 10.81 20.84 -0.01
N PRO A 560 10.73 21.98 -0.72
CA PRO A 560 9.90 23.10 -0.29
C PRO A 560 8.45 22.65 -0.02
N GLU A 561 7.94 23.07 1.14
CA GLU A 561 6.60 22.72 1.62
C GLU A 561 5.60 23.82 1.24
N LEU A 562 4.45 23.43 0.71
CA LEU A 562 3.28 24.27 0.50
C LEU A 562 2.26 23.90 1.59
N THR A 563 1.96 24.80 2.52
CA THR A 563 0.88 24.59 3.50
C THR A 563 -0.46 24.61 2.78
N ALA A 564 -0.99 23.44 2.48
CA ALA A 564 -1.97 23.27 1.43
C ALA A 564 -3.40 23.32 1.96
N HIS A 565 -3.72 22.48 2.95
CA HIS A 565 -5.06 22.32 3.53
C HIS A 565 -5.02 22.52 5.06
N GLU A 566 -6.20 22.59 5.69
CA GLU A 566 -6.31 22.69 7.17
C GLU A 566 -6.28 21.31 7.86
N ASP A 567 -6.46 20.25 7.08
CA ASP A 567 -6.39 18.84 7.45
C ASP A 567 -5.59 18.08 6.37
N ALA A 568 -5.32 16.80 6.58
CA ALA A 568 -4.51 15.94 5.71
C ALA A 568 -4.80 16.09 4.20
N VAL A 569 -3.74 16.13 3.38
CA VAL A 569 -3.87 16.08 1.92
C VAL A 569 -3.92 14.63 1.48
N GLN A 570 -4.98 14.24 0.77
CA GLN A 570 -5.15 12.87 0.26
C GLN A 570 -4.58 12.73 -1.16
N SER A 571 -4.74 13.76 -1.99
CA SER A 571 -4.50 13.68 -3.43
C SER A 571 -3.77 14.93 -3.95
N VAL A 572 -2.92 14.73 -4.97
CA VAL A 572 -2.14 15.78 -5.65
C VAL A 572 -1.98 15.41 -7.12
N LEU A 573 -2.09 16.39 -8.03
CA LEU A 573 -1.90 16.23 -9.48
C LEU A 573 -1.32 17.50 -10.13
N PHE A 574 -0.44 17.32 -11.12
CA PHE A 574 0.01 18.37 -12.02
C PHE A 574 -0.85 18.47 -13.28
N ASP A 575 -1.01 19.67 -13.83
CA ASP A 575 -1.47 19.83 -15.21
C ASP A 575 -0.44 19.29 -16.22
N ARG A 576 -0.94 18.90 -17.40
CA ARG A 576 -0.16 18.38 -18.53
C ARG A 576 0.86 19.37 -19.10
N VAL A 577 0.76 20.67 -18.80
CA VAL A 577 1.76 21.68 -19.17
C VAL A 577 2.74 21.97 -18.01
N GLY A 578 2.38 21.62 -16.76
CA GLY A 578 3.11 22.00 -15.55
C GLY A 578 2.84 23.45 -15.09
N GLU A 579 1.82 24.11 -15.66
CA GLU A 579 1.46 25.51 -15.31
C GLU A 579 0.70 25.63 -13.99
N PHE A 580 -0.03 24.59 -13.59
CA PHE A 580 -0.75 24.57 -12.31
C PHE A 580 -0.74 23.18 -11.66
N LEU A 581 -0.94 23.19 -10.34
CA LEU A 581 -1.00 22.05 -9.43
C LEU A 581 -2.39 22.01 -8.79
N VAL A 582 -2.92 20.83 -8.52
CA VAL A 582 -4.20 20.61 -7.85
C VAL A 582 -4.00 19.70 -6.64
N SER A 583 -4.55 20.07 -5.50
CA SER A 583 -4.54 19.25 -4.27
C SER A 583 -5.96 19.02 -3.73
N GLY A 584 -6.22 17.84 -3.18
CA GLY A 584 -7.48 17.46 -2.55
C GLY A 584 -7.27 17.07 -1.09
N GLY A 585 -8.05 17.67 -0.20
CA GLY A 585 -7.91 17.50 1.25
C GLY A 585 -9.00 16.64 1.90
N SER A 586 -8.71 16.20 3.12
CA SER A 586 -9.73 15.70 4.06
C SER A 586 -10.77 16.77 4.42
N ASP A 587 -10.43 18.05 4.27
CA ASP A 587 -11.31 19.22 4.47
C ASP A 587 -12.44 19.35 3.43
N GLY A 588 -12.61 18.37 2.52
CA GLY A 588 -13.62 18.39 1.44
C GLY A 588 -13.33 19.41 0.33
N THR A 589 -12.24 20.16 0.43
CA THR A 589 -11.85 21.17 -0.55
C THR A 589 -10.85 20.63 -1.57
N VAL A 590 -10.91 21.22 -2.75
CA VAL A 590 -9.88 21.13 -3.78
C VAL A 590 -9.25 22.51 -3.95
N ARG A 591 -7.92 22.56 -3.98
CA ARG A 591 -7.14 23.79 -4.06
C ARG A 591 -6.27 23.76 -5.31
N ILE A 592 -6.32 24.84 -6.09
CA ILE A 592 -5.61 25.01 -7.36
C ILE A 592 -4.51 26.06 -7.13
N TRP A 593 -3.30 25.75 -7.59
CA TRP A 593 -2.10 26.54 -7.38
C TRP A 593 -1.41 26.83 -8.71
N SER A 594 -1.00 28.09 -8.95
CA SER A 594 -0.23 28.51 -10.14
C SER A 594 0.71 29.69 -9.85
#